data_AF-A0A1B6LX23-F1
#
_entry.id   AF-A0A1B6LX23-F1
#
_cell.length_a   1.000
_cell.length_b   1.000
_cell.length_c   1.000
_cell.angle_alpha   90.00
_cell.angle_beta   90.00
_cell.angle_gamma   90.00
#
_symmetry.space_group_name_H-M   'P 1'
#
loop_
_entity.id
_entity.type
_entity.pdbx_description
1 polymer ?
#
loop_
_entity_poly.entity_id
_entity_poly.type
_entity_poly.pdbx_seq_one_letter_code
_entity_poly.pdbx_strand_id
1 'polypeptide(L)'
;GAAACESYSWLTVDPQWGTVQRGGAWAGARLELLTSLHQQFNTRRNLTETIVRSEDSIVYGYQCGGAQVFYQQGSAEGAGLPAPSDLIGVVSLKAKRRLERDHGIVLL
;
A
#
# COMPACT_ATOMS: atom_id res chain seq x y z
N GLY A 1 -2.76 -21.99 18.48
CA GLY A 1 -2.47 -22.09 17.05
C GLY A 1 -1.92 -20.76 16.61
N ALA A 2 -0.68 -20.73 16.11
CA ALA A 2 -0.04 -19.49 15.69
C ALA A 2 -0.83 -18.92 14.49
N ALA A 3 -1.46 -17.77 14.68
CA ALA A 3 -1.99 -16.99 13.58
C ALA A 3 -0.84 -16.80 12.59
N ALA A 4 -0.99 -17.30 11.37
CA ALA A 4 -0.06 -17.00 10.29
C ALA A 4 0.08 -15.48 10.26
N CYS A 5 1.25 -14.96 10.62
CA CYS A 5 1.52 -13.54 10.56
C CYS A 5 1.33 -13.16 9.09
N GLU A 6 0.21 -12.53 8.74
CA GLU A 6 -0.11 -12.17 7.36
C GLU A 6 1.03 -11.32 6.79
N SER A 7 1.85 -11.95 5.94
CA SER A 7 2.99 -11.32 5.29
C SER A 7 2.51 -10.15 4.43
N TYR A 8 3.10 -8.98 4.63
CA TYR A 8 2.85 -7.78 3.85
C TYR A 8 4.16 -7.26 3.24
N SER A 9 4.03 -6.47 2.18
CA SER A 9 5.14 -5.75 1.56
C SER A 9 4.94 -4.25 1.77
N TRP A 10 6.03 -3.52 1.85
CA TRP A 10 6.02 -2.06 1.91
C TRP A 10 7.20 -1.48 1.14
N LEU A 11 7.05 -0.25 0.69
CA LEU A 11 8.04 0.48 -0.11
C LEU A 11 7.88 1.98 0.15
N THR A 12 8.97 2.66 0.44
CA THR A 12 9.04 4.12 0.50
C THR A 12 9.94 4.59 -0.64
N VAL A 13 9.45 5.54 -1.42
CA VAL A 13 10.21 6.18 -2.50
C VAL A 13 10.28 7.68 -2.33
N ASP A 14 11.34 8.25 -2.88
CA ASP A 14 11.52 9.69 -3.02
C ASP A 14 10.82 10.22 -4.29
N PRO A 15 10.75 11.56 -4.50
CA PRO A 15 10.14 12.14 -5.70
C PRO A 15 10.79 11.74 -7.03
N GLN A 16 12.03 11.26 -7.01
CA GLN A 16 12.80 10.85 -8.19
C GLN A 16 12.66 9.35 -8.49
N TRP A 17 11.71 8.68 -7.82
CA TRP A 17 11.50 7.23 -7.92
C TRP A 17 12.68 6.40 -7.37
N GLY A 18 13.49 7.00 -6.49
CA GLY A 18 14.52 6.31 -5.73
C GLY A 18 13.91 5.53 -4.57
N THR A 19 14.29 4.27 -4.40
CA THR A 19 13.86 3.47 -3.23
C THR A 19 14.62 3.94 -1.99
N VAL A 20 13.88 4.44 -1.00
CA VAL A 20 14.43 4.85 0.30
C VAL A 20 14.46 3.67 1.26
N GLN A 21 13.34 2.95 1.36
CA GLN A 21 13.20 1.79 2.22
C GLN A 21 12.21 0.79 1.63
N ARG A 22 12.34 -0.50 1.95
CA ARG A 22 11.44 -1.55 1.48
C ARG A 22 11.45 -2.78 2.38
N GLY A 23 10.34 -3.52 2.35
CA GLY A 23 10.22 -4.86 2.92
C GLY A 23 9.23 -5.70 2.11
N GLY A 24 9.40 -7.02 2.14
CA GLY A 24 8.58 -7.95 1.36
C GLY A 24 8.95 -8.00 -0.13
N ALA A 25 8.12 -8.70 -0.91
CA ALA A 25 8.34 -8.94 -2.33
C ALA A 25 7.49 -8.02 -3.21
N TRP A 26 8.17 -7.32 -4.12
CA TRP A 26 7.58 -6.51 -5.19
C TRP A 26 8.12 -7.04 -6.52
N ALA A 27 7.25 -7.62 -7.36
CA ALA A 27 7.66 -8.25 -8.62
C ALA A 27 6.55 -8.18 -9.69
N GLY A 28 6.96 -8.21 -10.95
CA GLY A 28 6.07 -8.30 -12.12
C GLY A 28 5.05 -7.16 -12.18
N ALA A 29 3.78 -7.50 -12.39
CA ALA A 29 2.65 -6.57 -12.52
C ALA A 29 2.51 -5.57 -11.36
N ARG A 30 3.02 -5.90 -10.17
CA ARG A 30 3.00 -4.98 -9.02
C ARG A 30 3.91 -3.78 -9.24
N LEU A 31 5.06 -3.95 -9.91
CA LEU A 31 5.96 -2.84 -10.21
C LEU A 31 5.35 -1.90 -11.26
N GLU A 32 4.62 -2.43 -12.23
CA GLU A 32 3.90 -1.63 -13.23
C GLU A 32 2.80 -0.79 -12.57
N LEU A 33 2.03 -1.42 -11.67
CA LEU A 33 1.02 -0.71 -10.87
C LEU A 33 1.64 0.40 -10.02
N LEU A 34 2.73 0.10 -9.30
CA LEU A 34 3.44 1.08 -8.49
C LEU A 34 3.95 2.26 -9.33
N THR A 35 4.49 1.98 -10.51
CA THR A 35 4.96 3.02 -11.45
C THR A 35 3.81 3.90 -11.91
N SER A 36 2.64 3.32 -12.21
CA SER A 36 1.44 4.08 -12.56
C SER A 36 0.96 4.95 -11.39
N LEU A 37 0.89 4.41 -10.17
CA LEU A 37 0.51 5.18 -8.99
C LEU A 37 1.47 6.34 -8.70
N HIS A 38 2.77 6.13 -8.88
CA HIS A 38 3.78 7.18 -8.75
C HIS A 38 3.53 8.35 -9.70
N GLN A 39 3.29 8.04 -10.98
CA GLN A 39 2.96 9.03 -11.99
C GLN A 39 1.67 9.78 -11.64
N GLN A 40 0.66 9.09 -11.11
CA GLN A 40 -0.58 9.71 -10.66
C GLN A 40 -0.37 10.67 -9.49
N PHE A 41 0.38 10.28 -8.46
CA PHE A 41 0.71 11.16 -7.34
C PHE A 41 1.51 12.40 -7.77
N ASN A 42 2.41 12.24 -8.74
CA ASN A 42 3.19 13.36 -9.30
C ASN A 42 2.35 14.29 -10.18
N THR A 43 1.39 13.74 -10.94
CA THR A 43 0.51 14.53 -11.83
C THR A 43 -0.62 15.21 -11.05
N ARG A 44 -1.13 14.57 -9.99
CA ARG A 44 -2.26 15.02 -9.17
C ARG A 44 -1.77 15.30 -7.75
N ARG A 45 -1.20 16.48 -7.54
CA ARG A 45 -0.65 16.92 -6.25
C ARG A 45 -1.67 16.94 -5.10
N ASN A 46 -2.97 16.96 -5.40
CA ASN A 46 -4.06 16.91 -4.42
C ASN A 46 -4.49 15.49 -4.03
N LEU A 47 -4.00 14.45 -4.72
CA LEU A 47 -4.31 13.06 -4.41
C LEU A 47 -3.38 12.58 -3.29
N THR A 48 -3.87 12.38 -2.08
CA THR A 48 -3.02 11.99 -0.93
C THR A 48 -2.98 10.48 -0.70
N GLU A 49 -4.06 9.77 -1.01
CA GLU A 49 -4.21 8.35 -0.72
C GLU A 49 -4.87 7.65 -1.91
N THR A 50 -4.53 6.40 -2.16
CA THR A 50 -5.17 5.55 -3.16
C THR A 50 -5.16 4.10 -2.70
N ILE A 51 -6.25 3.37 -2.96
CA ILE A 51 -6.35 1.94 -2.68
C ILE A 51 -6.72 1.24 -3.98
N VAL A 52 -5.91 0.26 -4.35
CA VAL A 52 -6.14 -0.59 -5.52
C VAL A 52 -6.33 -2.02 -5.05
N ARG A 53 -7.47 -2.62 -5.37
CA ARG A 53 -7.73 -4.03 -5.14
C ARG A 53 -7.62 -4.78 -6.46
N SER A 54 -6.73 -5.76 -6.47
CA SER A 54 -6.62 -6.80 -7.48
C SER A 54 -7.29 -8.08 -6.97
N GLU A 55 -7.31 -9.11 -7.80
CA GLU A 55 -7.84 -10.43 -7.42
C GLU A 55 -7.10 -11.02 -6.21
N ASP A 56 -5.76 -10.96 -6.22
CA ASP A 56 -4.87 -11.61 -5.25
C ASP A 56 -4.38 -10.67 -4.13
N SER A 57 -4.54 -9.36 -4.29
CA SER A 57 -3.82 -8.38 -3.48
C SER A 57 -4.54 -7.05 -3.34
N ILE A 58 -4.22 -6.32 -2.27
CA ILE A 58 -4.64 -4.95 -2.05
C ILE A 58 -3.40 -4.10 -1.86
N VAL A 59 -3.27 -3.06 -2.69
CA VAL A 59 -2.20 -2.06 -2.62
C VAL A 59 -2.78 -0.76 -2.09
N TYR A 60 -2.18 -0.25 -1.03
CA TYR A 60 -2.41 1.05 -0.47
C TYR A 60 -1.23 1.95 -0.84
N GLY A 61 -1.52 3.12 -1.42
CA GLY A 61 -0.54 4.15 -1.73
C GLY A 61 -0.88 5.43 -0.98
N TYR A 62 0.13 6.11 -0.47
CA TYR A 62 -0.01 7.38 0.24
C TYR A 62 1.15 8.31 -0.13
N GLN A 63 0.86 9.59 -0.36
CA GLN A 63 1.89 10.62 -0.56
C GLN A 63 1.80 11.72 0.49
N CYS A 64 2.96 12.17 0.96
CA CYS A 64 3.09 13.37 1.79
C CYS A 64 4.47 14.00 1.60
N GLY A 65 4.51 15.32 1.40
CA GLY A 65 5.77 16.07 1.33
C GLY A 65 6.71 15.62 0.20
N GLY A 66 6.18 15.01 -0.86
CA GLY A 66 6.95 14.48 -1.98
C GLY A 66 7.43 13.03 -1.80
N ALA A 67 7.44 12.50 -0.57
CA ALA A 67 7.66 11.08 -0.35
C ALA A 67 6.37 10.29 -0.65
N GLN A 68 6.53 9.08 -1.17
CA GLN A 68 5.41 8.17 -1.41
C GLN A 68 5.67 6.85 -0.70
N VAL A 69 4.63 6.34 -0.04
CA VAL A 69 4.65 5.09 0.70
C VAL A 69 3.62 4.15 0.10
N PHE A 70 4.06 2.94 -0.21
CA PHE A 70 3.21 1.88 -0.71
C PHE A 70 3.21 0.72 0.28
N TYR A 71 2.04 0.14 0.48
CA TYR A 71 1.80 -1.03 1.31
C TYR A 71 1.00 -2.03 0.50
N GLN A 72 1.33 -3.32 0.61
CA GLN A 72 0.61 -4.38 -0.06
C GLN A 72 0.35 -5.52 0.92
N GLN A 73 -0.87 -6.05 0.87
CA GLN A 73 -1.22 -7.31 1.53
C GLN A 73 -1.98 -8.23 0.57
N GLY A 74 -2.01 -9.53 0.89
CA GLY A 74 -2.89 -10.47 0.20
C GLY A 74 -4.35 -10.06 0.38
N SER A 75 -5.15 -10.24 -0.67
CA SER A 75 -6.60 -10.14 -0.58
C SER A 75 -7.10 -11.43 0.06
N ALA A 76 -7.79 -11.34 1.21
CA ALA A 76 -8.41 -12.53 1.78
C ALA A 76 -9.49 -13.05 0.82
N GLU A 77 -9.36 -14.32 0.42
CA GLU A 77 -10.36 -15.07 -0.34
C GLU A 77 -11.59 -15.34 0.55
N GLY A 78 -12.36 -14.30 0.85
CA GLY A 78 -13.74 -14.47 1.31
C GLY A 78 -14.59 -14.82 0.10
N ALA A 79 -15.32 -15.94 0.13
CA ALA A 79 -16.31 -16.25 -0.89
C ALA A 79 -17.38 -15.14 -0.92
N GLY A 80 -17.35 -14.31 -1.96
CA GLY A 80 -18.28 -13.19 -2.14
C GLY A 80 -17.58 -11.82 -2.24
N LEU A 81 -18.26 -10.87 -2.87
CA LEU A 81 -17.80 -9.48 -2.88
C LEU A 81 -17.86 -8.95 -1.43
N PRO A 82 -16.74 -8.51 -0.82
CA PRO A 82 -16.79 -7.85 0.47
C PRO A 82 -17.63 -6.58 0.36
N ALA A 83 -18.30 -6.20 1.45
CA ALA A 83 -19.07 -4.97 1.49
C ALA A 83 -18.16 -3.78 1.11
N PRO A 84 -18.61 -2.86 0.22
CA PRO A 84 -17.79 -1.74 -0.24
C PRO A 84 -17.20 -0.87 0.89
N SER A 85 -17.90 -0.79 2.03
CA SER A 85 -17.50 -0.05 3.22
C SER A 85 -16.29 -0.64 3.94
N ASP A 86 -16.12 -1.95 3.90
CA ASP A 86 -15.22 -2.65 4.82
C ASP A 86 -13.79 -2.71 4.30
N LEU A 87 -13.57 -2.57 3.00
CA LEU A 87 -12.23 -2.63 2.43
C LEU A 87 -11.47 -1.31 2.56
N ILE A 88 -12.14 -0.19 2.25
CA ILE A 88 -11.45 1.09 2.08
C ILE A 88 -10.94 1.60 3.43
N GLY A 89 -11.80 1.65 4.44
CA GLY A 89 -11.40 2.14 5.77
C GLY A 89 -10.45 1.19 6.50
N VAL A 90 -10.68 -0.12 6.40
CA VAL A 90 -9.92 -1.13 7.17
C VAL A 90 -8.51 -1.27 6.62
N VAL A 91 -8.32 -1.27 5.30
CA VAL A 91 -6.99 -1.42 4.69
C VAL A 91 -6.12 -0.21 5.00
N SER A 92 -6.63 1.01 4.81
CA SER A 92 -5.87 2.23 5.13
C SER A 92 -5.47 2.27 6.61
N LEU A 93 -6.40 1.97 7.52
CA LEU A 93 -6.11 1.96 8.96
C LEU A 93 -5.11 0.88 9.34
N LYS A 94 -5.23 -0.32 8.75
CA LYS A 94 -4.32 -1.45 8.99
C LYS A 94 -2.92 -1.14 8.46
N ALA A 95 -2.81 -0.57 7.27
CA ALA A 95 -1.54 -0.15 6.67
C ALA A 95 -0.85 0.91 7.55
N LYS A 96 -1.57 1.98 7.92
CA LYS A 96 -1.08 3.02 8.83
C LYS A 96 -0.53 2.43 10.13
N ARG A 97 -1.32 1.60 10.81
CA ARG A 97 -0.92 0.95 12.07
C ARG A 97 0.30 0.04 11.94
N ARG A 98 0.39 -0.76 10.86
CA ARG A 98 1.53 -1.67 10.65
C ARG A 98 2.81 -0.91 10.31
N LEU A 99 2.71 0.09 9.43
CA LEU A 99 3.85 0.93 9.04
C LEU A 99 4.41 1.72 10.23
N GLU A 100 3.54 2.28 11.07
CA GLU A 100 3.95 2.98 12.29
C GLU A 100 4.61 2.01 13.29
N ARG A 101 3.92 0.90 13.62
CA ARG A 101 4.37 -0.06 14.64
C ARG A 101 5.65 -0.80 14.25
N ASP A 102 5.75 -1.26 13.01
CA ASP A 102 6.82 -2.17 12.58
C ASP A 102 8.02 -1.42 11.98
N HIS A 103 7.81 -0.21 11.47
CA HIS A 103 8.82 0.54 10.70
C HIS A 103 8.99 2.00 11.13
N GLY A 104 8.19 2.50 12.09
CA GLY A 104 8.26 3.90 12.53
C GLY A 104 7.80 4.89 11.46
N ILE A 105 7.07 4.44 10.43
CA ILE A 105 6.59 5.27 9.33
C ILE A 105 5.21 5.83 9.71
N VAL A 106 5.15 7.12 10.01
CA VAL A 106 3.90 7.82 10.34
C VAL A 106 3.34 8.48 9.07
N LEU A 107 2.08 8.18 8.76
CA LEU A 107 1.34 8.80 7.65
C LEU A 107 0.40 9.87 8.23
N LEU A 108 0.45 11.09 7.71
CA LEU A 108 -0.23 12.27 8.24
C LEU A 108 -1.69 12.43 7.78
#